data_AF-A0A4S2UZS9-F1
#
_entry.id   AF-A0A4S2UZS9-F1
#
_cell.length_a   1.000
_cell.length_b   1.000
_cell.length_c   1.000
_cell.angle_alpha   90.00
_cell.angle_beta   90.00
_cell.angle_gamma   90.00
#
_symmetry.space_group_name_H-M   'P 1'
#
loop_
_entity.id
_entity.type
_entity.pdbx_description
1 polymer ?
#
loop_
_entity_poly.entity_id
_entity_poly.type
_entity_poly.pdbx_seq_one_letter_code
_entity_poly.pdbx_strand_id
1 'polypeptide(L)'
;MTPARLHLTSGTVLRELMRWAPRGRSLTIRQFAADIGVSKSKVEALLSEERPTVTHAVARRICEVLDVRRDALFFEPLPTPTGVGTTAEGERTP
;
A
#
# COMPACT_ATOMS: atom_id res chain seq x y z
N MET A 1 -6.09 -18.57 4.61
CA MET A 1 -6.73 -17.24 4.65
C MET A 1 -5.75 -16.24 4.08
N THR A 2 -6.11 -15.49 3.03
CA THR A 2 -5.25 -14.41 2.52
C THR A 2 -5.32 -13.25 3.52
N PRO A 3 -4.18 -12.80 4.10
CA PRO A 3 -4.22 -11.71 5.05
C PRO A 3 -4.76 -10.45 4.37
N ALA A 4 -5.69 -9.76 5.03
CA ALA A 4 -6.24 -8.50 4.56
C ALA A 4 -5.10 -7.52 4.22
N ARG A 5 -5.20 -6.90 3.04
CA ARG A 5 -4.16 -6.02 2.49
C ARG A 5 -4.67 -4.59 2.44
N LEU A 6 -3.82 -3.68 2.91
CA LEU A 6 -3.99 -2.25 2.78
C LEU A 6 -3.22 -1.74 1.56
N HIS A 7 -3.78 -0.76 0.88
CA HIS A 7 -3.18 -0.11 -0.27
C HIS A 7 -2.56 1.21 0.15
N LEU A 8 -1.34 1.50 -0.31
CA LEU A 8 -0.63 2.75 -0.07
C LEU A 8 -1.22 3.84 -0.98
N THR A 9 -1.58 4.99 -0.43
CA THR A 9 -2.16 6.10 -1.20
C THR A 9 -1.19 6.67 -2.23
N SER A 10 0.08 6.83 -1.88
CA SER A 10 1.13 7.31 -2.80
C SER A 10 2.53 6.94 -2.32
N GLY A 11 3.34 6.40 -3.23
CA GLY A 11 4.77 6.15 -3.03
C GLY A 11 5.58 7.45 -2.92
N THR A 12 5.13 8.51 -3.61
CA THR A 12 5.75 9.85 -3.52
C THR A 12 5.56 10.47 -2.15
N VAL A 13 4.34 10.43 -1.60
CA VAL A 13 4.07 10.91 -0.24
C VAL A 13 4.90 10.14 0.78
N LEU A 14 4.97 8.81 0.65
CA LEU A 14 5.82 7.98 1.51
C LEU A 14 7.30 8.40 1.46
N ARG A 15 7.83 8.69 0.26
CA ARG A 15 9.21 9.16 0.09
C ARG A 15 9.44 10.50 0.78
N GLU A 16 8.50 11.44 0.67
CA GLU A 16 8.60 12.74 1.35
C GLU A 16 8.51 12.60 2.87
N LEU A 17 7.64 11.73 3.39
CA LEU A 17 7.59 11.43 4.82
C LEU A 17 8.90 10.82 5.33
N MET A 18 9.55 9.94 4.55
CA MET A 18 10.89 9.43 4.89
C MET A 18 11.96 10.54 4.90
N ARG A 19 11.84 11.53 4.01
CA ARG A 19 12.76 12.68 3.96
C ARG A 19 12.63 13.56 5.20
N TRP A 20 11.39 13.76 5.66
CA TRP A 20 11.03 14.61 6.80
C TRP A 20 10.70 13.82 8.06
N ALA A 21 11.31 12.64 8.22
CA ALA A 21 10.90 11.70 9.27
C ALA A 21 11.01 12.31 10.68
N PRO A 22 10.20 11.82 11.63
CA PRO A 22 10.22 12.29 13.01
C PRO A 22 11.64 12.15 13.58
N ARG A 23 12.09 13.16 14.35
CA ARG A 23 13.47 13.32 14.87
C ARG A 23 14.46 14.00 13.92
N GLY A 24 13.97 14.62 12.85
CA GLY A 24 14.77 15.57 12.04
C GLY A 24 15.88 14.91 11.24
N ARG A 25 15.76 13.61 10.95
CA ARG A 25 16.72 12.85 10.13
C ARG A 25 15.98 12.18 8.99
N SER A 26 16.48 12.35 7.77
CA SER A 26 16.00 11.58 6.63
C SER A 26 16.29 10.10 6.84
N LEU A 27 15.28 9.26 6.62
CA LEU A 27 15.42 7.81 6.63
C LEU A 27 15.85 7.31 5.25
N THR A 28 16.93 6.53 5.21
CA THR A 28 17.27 5.76 4.01
C THR A 28 16.31 4.59 3.83
N ILE A 29 16.16 4.09 2.60
CA ILE A 29 15.36 2.89 2.30
C ILE A 29 15.78 1.71 3.18
N ARG A 30 17.08 1.54 3.42
CA ARG A 30 17.61 0.42 4.21
C ARG A 30 17.25 0.54 5.69
N GLN A 31 17.36 1.74 6.26
CA GLN A 31 16.96 2.00 7.65
C GLN A 31 15.47 1.80 7.81
N PHE A 32 14.67 2.43 6.95
CA PHE A 32 13.22 2.30 6.98
C PHE A 32 12.75 0.84 6.84
N ALA A 33 13.35 0.07 5.93
CA ALA A 33 13.05 -1.35 5.77
C ALA A 33 13.35 -2.15 7.04
N ALA A 34 14.47 -1.87 7.72
CA ALA A 34 14.83 -2.50 8.98
C ALA A 34 13.83 -2.14 10.09
N ASP A 35 13.46 -0.86 10.21
CA ASP A 35 12.57 -0.36 11.26
C ASP A 35 11.16 -0.96 11.17
N ILE A 36 10.64 -1.15 9.94
CA ILE A 36 9.31 -1.75 9.73
C ILE A 36 9.34 -3.28 9.60
N GLY A 37 10.55 -3.88 9.54
CA GLY A 37 10.77 -5.32 9.47
C GLY A 37 10.36 -5.94 8.13
N VAL A 38 10.74 -5.32 7.01
CA VAL A 38 10.54 -5.84 5.65
C VAL A 38 11.82 -5.82 4.83
N SER A 39 11.83 -6.46 3.66
CA SER A 39 12.97 -6.40 2.75
C SER A 39 13.10 -5.02 2.08
N LYS A 40 14.34 -4.63 1.73
CA LYS A 40 14.63 -3.41 0.96
C LYS A 40 13.81 -3.36 -0.33
N SER A 41 13.78 -4.46 -1.08
CA SER A 41 13.04 -4.55 -2.36
C SER A 41 11.54 -4.34 -2.19
N LYS A 42 10.97 -4.71 -1.04
CA LYS A 42 9.56 -4.42 -0.74
C LYS A 42 9.33 -2.92 -0.56
N VAL A 43 10.25 -2.21 0.11
CA VAL A 43 10.17 -0.74 0.21
C VAL A 43 10.32 -0.09 -1.16
N GLU A 44 11.27 -0.55 -1.98
CA GLU A 44 11.44 -0.04 -3.35
C GLU A 44 10.16 -0.22 -4.17
N ALA A 45 9.51 -1.38 -4.09
CA ALA A 45 8.25 -1.66 -4.78
C ALA A 45 7.05 -0.84 -4.26
N LEU A 46 7.08 -0.41 -2.99
CA LEU A 46 6.09 0.52 -2.44
C LEU A 46 6.34 1.94 -2.96
N LEU A 47 7.59 2.38 -2.99
CA LEU A 47 7.97 3.71 -3.45
C LEU A 47 7.82 3.89 -4.96
N SER A 48 7.96 2.82 -5.74
CA SER A 48 7.72 2.81 -7.19
C SER A 48 6.26 2.56 -7.56
N GLU A 49 5.40 2.28 -6.58
CA GLU A 49 3.99 1.92 -6.79
C GLU A 49 3.78 0.67 -7.66
N GLU A 50 4.82 -0.15 -7.87
CA GLU A 50 4.71 -1.45 -8.56
C GLU A 50 3.87 -2.43 -7.74
N ARG A 51 4.09 -2.45 -6.40
CA ARG A 51 3.36 -3.31 -5.46
C ARG A 51 2.96 -2.51 -4.23
N PRO A 52 1.99 -1.60 -4.35
CA PRO A 52 1.59 -0.65 -3.31
C PRO A 52 0.73 -1.29 -2.21
N THR A 53 0.92 -2.57 -1.90
CA THR A 53 0.11 -3.30 -0.90
C THR A 53 0.93 -3.84 0.25
N VAL A 54 0.40 -3.69 1.47
CA VAL A 54 1.02 -4.17 2.70
C VAL A 54 0.00 -4.86 3.61
N THR A 55 0.47 -5.65 4.56
CA THR A 55 -0.39 -6.20 5.62
C THR A 55 -0.67 -5.13 6.66
N HIS A 56 -1.74 -5.30 7.45
CA HIS A 56 -2.06 -4.39 8.57
C HIS A 56 -0.89 -4.22 9.54
N ALA A 57 -0.16 -5.31 9.85
CA ALA A 57 1.00 -5.25 10.74
C ALA A 57 2.12 -4.35 10.19
N VAL A 58 2.39 -4.43 8.87
CA VAL A 58 3.39 -3.58 8.22
C VAL A 58 2.90 -2.13 8.13
N ALA A 59 1.64 -1.91 7.78
CA ALA A 59 1.06 -0.55 7.75
C ALA A 59 1.14 0.13 9.12
N ARG A 60 0.83 -0.59 10.20
CA ARG A 60 0.94 -0.07 11.57
C ARG A 60 2.37 0.38 11.89
N ARG A 61 3.37 -0.44 11.58
CA ARG A 61 4.79 -0.11 11.80
C ARG A 61 5.23 1.10 10.97
N ILE A 62 4.80 1.19 9.71
CA ILE A 62 5.07 2.36 8.86
C ILE A 62 4.54 3.63 9.52
N CYS A 63 3.31 3.59 10.00
CA CYS A 63 2.68 4.72 10.70
C CYS A 63 3.38 5.09 12.01
N GLU A 64 3.80 4.10 12.80
CA GLU A 64 4.56 4.30 14.04
C GLU A 64 5.93 4.96 13.77
N VAL A 65 6.64 4.53 12.72
CA VAL A 65 7.96 5.08 12.36
C VAL A 65 7.87 6.50 11.83
N LEU A 66 6.83 6.80 11.05
CA LEU A 66 6.65 8.11 10.39
C LEU A 66 5.79 9.08 11.20
N ASP A 67 5.25 8.65 12.35
CA ASP A 67 4.33 9.41 13.21
C ASP A 67 3.12 9.99 12.44
N VAL A 68 2.47 9.13 11.65
CA VAL A 68 1.31 9.50 10.83
C VAL A 68 0.10 8.61 11.10
N ARG A 69 -1.10 9.17 10.98
CA ARG A 69 -2.35 8.39 11.07
C ARG A 69 -2.46 7.43 9.89
N ARG A 70 -2.86 6.19 10.15
CA ARG A 70 -3.01 5.14 9.13
C ARG A 70 -3.90 5.57 7.97
N ASP A 71 -5.05 6.15 8.27
CA ASP A 71 -6.06 6.49 7.26
C ASP A 71 -5.63 7.69 6.39
N ALA A 72 -4.52 8.36 6.71
CA ALA A 72 -3.90 9.37 5.85
C ALA A 72 -2.97 8.77 4.78
N LEU A 73 -2.46 7.55 5.00
CA LEU A 73 -1.44 6.93 4.16
C LEU A 73 -1.90 5.62 3.50
N PHE A 74 -2.92 4.98 4.06
CA PHE A 74 -3.44 3.71 3.59
C PHE A 74 -4.95 3.72 3.49
N PHE A 75 -5.48 2.95 2.54
CA PHE A 75 -6.89 2.66 2.42
C PHE A 75 -7.13 1.16 2.21
N GLU A 76 -8.33 0.70 2.57
CA GLU A 76 -8.81 -0.63 2.22
C GLU A 76 -9.41 -0.56 0.81
N PRO A 77 -8.80 -1.23 -0.20
CA PRO A 77 -9.38 -1.24 -1.53
C PRO A 77 -10.75 -1.94 -1.47
N LEU A 78 -11.77 -1.28 -2.03
CA LEU A 78 -13.10 -1.88 -2.16
C LEU A 78 -12.97 -3.21 -2.91
N PRO A 79 -13.68 -4.27 -2.50
CA PRO A 79 -13.77 -5.47 -3.31
C PRO A 79 -14.30 -5.06 -4.68
N THR A 80 -13.54 -5.39 -5.74
CA THR A 80 -13.97 -5.13 -7.12
C THR A 80 -15.38 -5.69 -7.27
N PRO A 81 -16.37 -4.93 -7.76
CA PRO A 81 -17.71 -5.46 -7.95
C PRO A 81 -17.65 -6.65 -8.93
N THR A 82 -17.80 -7.85 -8.38
CA THR A 82 -17.95 -9.09 -9.15
C THR A 82 -19.35 -9.08 -9.75
N GLY A 83 -19.55 -8.43 -10.89
CA GLY A 83 -20.86 -8.42 -11.52
C GLY A 83 -21.02 -7.47 -12.71
N VAL A 84 -20.57 -7.91 -13.88
CA VAL A 84 -21.36 -7.81 -15.12
C VAL A 84 -21.08 -9.08 -15.92
N GLY A 85 -21.87 -10.12 -15.65
CA GLY A 85 -22.03 -11.20 -16.63
C GLY A 85 -22.79 -10.61 -17.80
N THR A 86 -22.12 -10.40 -18.94
CA THR A 86 -22.80 -10.12 -20.20
C THR A 86 -23.40 -11.43 -20.70
N THR A 87 -24.52 -11.87 -20.11
CA THR A 87 -25.45 -12.76 -20.78
C THR A 87 -26.19 -11.93 -21.81
N ALA A 88 -25.57 -11.73 -22.97
CA ALA A 88 -26.29 -11.40 -24.19
C ALA A 88 -26.73 -12.74 -24.81
N GLU A 89 -27.80 -13.32 -24.26
CA GLU A 89 -28.67 -14.21 -25.02
C GLU A 89 -29.29 -13.38 -26.15
N GLY A 90 -28.70 -13.49 -27.32
CA GLY A 90 -29.23 -12.98 -28.58
C GLY A 90 -29.65 -14.16 -29.44
N GLU A 91 -30.79 -14.75 -29.07
CA GLU A 91 -31.59 -15.63 -29.90
C GLU A 91 -31.77 -14.99 -31.29
N ARG A 92 -31.21 -15.62 -32.33
CA ARG A 92 -31.48 -15.28 -33.73
C ARG A 92 -32.02 -16.53 -34.43
N THR A 93 -33.33 -16.56 -34.59
CA THR A 93 -34.03 -17.24 -35.70
C THR A 93 -35.32 -16.43 -35.91
N PRO A 94 -35.71 -16.15 -37.16
CA PRO A 94 -36.41 -17.15 -37.97
C PRO A 94 -35.72 -17.50 -39.28
#